data_AF-A0A1I6GEI6-F1
#
_entry.id   AF-A0A1I6GEI6-F1
#
_cell.length_a   1.000
_cell.length_b   1.000
_cell.length_c   1.000
_cell.angle_alpha   90.00
_cell.angle_beta   90.00
_cell.angle_gamma   90.00
#
_symmetry.space_group_name_H-M   'P 1'
#
loop_
_entity.id
_entity.type
_entity.pdbx_description
1 polymer ?
#
loop_
_entity_poly.entity_id
_entity_poly.type
_entity_poly.pdbx_seq_one_letter_code
_entity_poly.pdbx_strand_id
1 'polypeptide(L)'
;MNSDADMGLTGLGDRLYALWATGFTRRWHMNPAMSCFDDYNCGHQGRCAQLVITLFPDHSIALLRAAVTHDAAESRVGDLSRPFKECGGDLVVAHAALETQVLRAMGFDEHLTLDDADCLQLVDYLDAFLFVQLRNPLEATRNGWPAAREWLLWRSCDLGCRDAVAGILDASQVGDFT
;
A
#
# COMPACT_ATOMS: atom_id res chain seq x y z
N MET A 1 11.48 31.55 7.26
CA MET A 1 12.15 30.66 8.24
C MET A 1 11.20 29.51 8.48
N ASN A 2 11.39 28.39 7.79
CA ASN A 2 10.75 27.15 8.19
C ASN A 2 11.79 26.40 9.01
N SER A 3 11.50 26.24 10.30
CA SER A 3 12.22 25.33 11.16
C SER A 3 12.04 23.94 10.58
N ASP A 4 13.14 23.33 10.15
CA ASP A 4 13.23 21.87 10.10
C ASP A 4 12.80 21.40 11.50
N ALA A 5 11.60 20.84 11.59
CA ALA A 5 11.15 20.16 12.77
C ALA A 5 12.06 18.93 12.90
N ASP A 6 13.16 19.10 13.64
CA ASP A 6 13.93 17.99 14.15
C ASP A 6 12.95 17.13 14.95
N MET A 7 12.56 16.00 14.36
CA MET A 7 11.56 15.07 14.90
C MET A 7 12.04 14.37 16.18
N GLY A 8 13.11 14.87 16.82
CA GLY A 8 13.57 14.45 18.14
C GLY A 8 14.16 13.05 18.19
N LEU A 9 14.39 12.41 17.04
CA LEU A 9 14.99 11.07 16.95
C LEU A 9 16.51 11.19 16.99
N THR A 10 17.03 11.43 18.20
CA THR A 10 18.44 11.75 18.45
C THR A 10 19.38 10.54 18.44
N GLY A 11 18.84 9.30 18.48
CA GLY A 11 19.60 8.05 18.39
C GLY A 11 19.05 7.04 17.36
N LEU A 12 19.92 6.14 16.88
CA LEU A 12 19.54 5.06 15.96
C LEU A 12 18.43 4.16 16.55
N GLY A 13 18.46 3.91 17.86
CA GLY A 13 17.43 3.13 18.56
C GLY A 13 16.03 3.72 18.42
N ASP A 14 15.89 5.04 18.60
CA ASP A 14 14.60 5.72 18.50
C ASP A 14 14.05 5.67 17.07
N ARG A 15 14.93 5.79 16.06
CA ARG A 15 14.55 5.67 14.64
C ARG A 15 14.09 4.26 14.30
N LEU A 16 14.79 3.24 14.79
CA LEU A 16 14.42 1.84 14.59
C LEU A 16 13.07 1.52 15.24
N TYR A 17 12.85 1.99 16.47
CA TYR A 17 11.57 1.81 17.14
C TYR A 17 10.44 2.55 16.42
N ALA A 18 10.69 3.79 15.98
CA ALA A 18 9.70 4.57 15.23
C ALA A 18 9.28 3.86 13.93
N LEU A 19 10.22 3.32 13.16
CA LEU A 19 9.94 2.49 11.99
C LEU A 19 9.17 1.23 12.39
N TRP A 20 9.66 0.48 13.37
CA TRP A 20 9.01 -0.76 13.80
C TRP A 20 7.55 -0.53 14.25
N ALA A 21 7.29 0.59 14.93
CA ALA A 21 5.97 0.96 15.40
C ALA A 21 4.99 1.32 14.25
N THR A 22 5.48 1.79 13.09
CA THR A 22 4.58 2.14 11.97
C THR A 22 3.78 0.96 11.47
N GLY A 23 4.36 -0.25 11.58
CA GLY A 23 3.73 -1.49 11.18
C GLY A 23 2.42 -1.81 11.88
N PHE A 24 2.13 -1.19 13.04
CA PHE A 24 0.89 -1.41 13.80
C PHE A 24 -0.24 -0.44 13.43
N THR A 25 -0.04 0.42 12.44
CA THR A 25 -1.12 1.27 11.90
C THR A 25 -2.18 0.37 11.28
N ARG A 26 -3.45 0.62 11.59
CA ARG A 26 -4.58 -0.20 11.17
C ARG A 26 -5.22 0.36 9.90
N ARG A 27 -5.37 -0.50 8.89
CA ARG A 27 -6.07 -0.20 7.63
C ARG A 27 -7.59 -0.34 7.79
N TRP A 28 -8.33 0.07 6.76
CA TRP A 28 -9.78 -0.15 6.62
C TRP A 28 -10.69 0.60 7.61
N HIS A 29 -10.18 1.50 8.44
CA HIS A 29 -10.98 2.21 9.45
C HIS A 29 -12.05 3.14 8.84
N MET A 30 -11.91 3.51 7.57
CA MET A 30 -12.92 4.28 6.80
C MET A 30 -13.85 3.40 5.93
N ASN A 31 -13.69 2.06 5.91
CA ASN A 31 -14.59 1.15 5.21
C ASN A 31 -15.44 0.38 6.24
N PRO A 32 -16.75 0.65 6.39
CA PRO A 32 -17.59 0.03 7.41
C PRO A 32 -17.70 -1.51 7.30
N ALA A 33 -17.55 -2.07 6.09
CA ALA A 33 -17.62 -3.50 5.86
C ALA A 33 -16.30 -4.23 6.15
N MET A 34 -15.21 -3.48 6.25
CA MET A 34 -13.86 -4.00 6.45
C MET A 34 -13.21 -3.57 7.77
N SER A 35 -13.74 -2.53 8.43
CA SER A 35 -13.16 -1.93 9.64
C SER A 35 -13.10 -2.87 10.85
N CYS A 36 -13.82 -4.00 10.81
CA CYS A 36 -13.81 -5.03 11.84
C CYS A 36 -12.66 -6.03 11.69
N PHE A 37 -11.96 -6.05 10.55
CA PHE A 37 -10.83 -6.94 10.34
C PHE A 37 -9.54 -6.28 10.80
N ASP A 38 -8.64 -7.09 11.36
CA ASP A 38 -7.31 -6.64 11.75
C ASP A 38 -6.37 -6.83 10.57
N ASP A 39 -6.19 -5.77 9.80
CA ASP A 39 -5.12 -5.62 8.82
C ASP A 39 -4.25 -4.44 9.24
N TYR A 40 -2.99 -4.73 9.45
CA TYR A 40 -1.99 -3.75 9.88
C TYR A 40 -0.99 -3.51 8.77
N ASN A 41 -0.35 -2.34 8.76
CA ASN A 41 0.62 -1.98 7.73
C ASN A 41 1.74 -3.01 7.60
N CYS A 42 2.22 -3.60 8.69
CA CYS A 42 3.24 -4.66 8.61
C CYS A 42 2.76 -5.90 7.84
N GLY A 43 1.47 -6.25 7.97
CA GLY A 43 0.87 -7.36 7.25
C GLY A 43 0.72 -7.02 5.76
N HIS A 44 0.15 -5.86 5.46
CA HIS A 44 -0.01 -5.36 4.10
C HIS A 44 1.32 -5.21 3.36
N GLN A 45 2.24 -4.42 3.91
CA GLN A 45 3.57 -4.16 3.33
C GLN A 45 4.39 -5.44 3.17
N GLY A 46 4.26 -6.38 4.11
CA GLY A 46 4.88 -7.70 4.00
C GLY A 46 4.35 -8.54 2.84
N ARG A 47 3.02 -8.53 2.60
CA ARG A 47 2.41 -9.19 1.45
C ARG A 47 2.75 -8.48 0.14
N CYS A 48 2.79 -7.15 0.12
CA CYS A 48 3.26 -6.36 -1.04
C CYS A 48 4.69 -6.73 -1.43
N ALA A 49 5.60 -6.88 -0.45
CA ALA A 49 6.97 -7.32 -0.73
C ALA A 49 7.02 -8.72 -1.35
N GLN A 50 6.19 -9.67 -0.89
CA GLN A 50 6.08 -11.00 -1.50
C GLN A 50 5.56 -10.94 -2.94
N LEU A 51 4.58 -10.07 -3.20
CA LEU A 51 4.07 -9.82 -4.55
C LEU A 51 5.14 -9.22 -5.46
N VAL A 52 5.92 -8.23 -4.98
CA VAL A 52 7.04 -7.65 -5.75
C VAL A 52 8.05 -8.72 -6.14
N ILE A 53 8.53 -9.52 -5.17
CA ILE A 53 9.52 -10.57 -5.42
C ILE A 53 9.03 -11.60 -6.44
N THR A 54 7.73 -11.90 -6.42
CA THR A 54 7.13 -12.95 -7.26
C THR A 54 6.77 -12.46 -8.66
N LEU A 55 6.19 -11.26 -8.77
CA LEU A 55 5.70 -10.70 -10.03
C LEU A 55 6.82 -10.03 -10.85
N PHE A 56 7.84 -9.51 -10.17
CA PHE A 56 8.92 -8.73 -10.79
C PHE A 56 10.27 -9.31 -10.36
N PRO A 57 10.74 -10.40 -10.98
CA PRO A 57 11.98 -11.09 -10.55
C PRO A 57 13.23 -10.20 -10.66
N ASP A 58 13.23 -9.21 -11.56
CA ASP A 58 14.30 -8.25 -11.77
C ASP A 58 14.03 -6.88 -11.08
N HIS A 59 13.18 -6.85 -10.05
CA HIS A 59 12.84 -5.63 -9.32
C HIS A 59 14.06 -4.90 -8.76
N SER A 60 13.97 -3.58 -8.70
CA SER A 60 15.01 -2.78 -8.03
C SER A 60 14.94 -2.96 -6.51
N ILE A 61 16.08 -2.79 -5.83
CA ILE A 61 16.10 -2.76 -4.36
C ILE A 61 15.28 -1.58 -3.81
N ALA A 62 15.18 -0.49 -4.57
CA ALA A 62 14.39 0.68 -4.20
C ALA A 62 12.89 0.34 -4.18
N LEU A 63 12.39 -0.39 -5.19
CA LEU A 63 11.02 -0.89 -5.22
C LEU A 63 10.72 -1.79 -4.01
N LEU A 64 11.62 -2.73 -3.69
CA LEU A 64 11.41 -3.61 -2.54
C LEU A 64 11.40 -2.84 -1.22
N ARG A 65 12.29 -1.86 -1.04
CA ARG A 65 12.30 -0.98 0.13
C ARG A 65 11.02 -0.15 0.23
N ALA A 66 10.56 0.41 -0.89
CA ALA A 66 9.31 1.15 -0.94
C ALA A 66 8.11 0.25 -0.60
N ALA A 67 8.06 -0.98 -1.13
CA ALA A 67 6.99 -1.92 -0.80
C ALA A 67 6.87 -2.17 0.72
N VAL A 68 8.00 -2.29 1.43
CA VAL A 68 8.01 -2.50 2.89
C VAL A 68 7.84 -1.23 3.73
N THR A 69 7.84 -0.03 3.14
CA THR A 69 7.82 1.24 3.89
C THR A 69 6.86 2.33 3.38
N HIS A 70 6.19 2.15 2.24
CA HIS A 70 5.41 3.23 1.60
C HIS A 70 4.33 3.82 2.52
N ASP A 71 3.64 2.98 3.29
CA ASP A 71 2.66 3.43 4.31
C ASP A 71 3.24 3.79 5.69
N ALA A 72 4.57 3.96 5.84
CA ALA A 72 5.16 4.20 7.16
C ALA A 72 4.68 5.53 7.79
N ALA A 73 4.43 6.55 6.95
CA ALA A 73 3.96 7.85 7.39
C ALA A 73 2.52 7.82 7.95
N GLU A 74 1.70 6.82 7.61
CA GLU A 74 0.30 6.73 8.07
C GLU A 74 0.19 6.68 9.60
N SER A 75 1.22 6.17 10.29
CA SER A 75 1.31 6.20 11.76
C SER A 75 1.30 7.61 12.36
N ARG A 76 1.57 8.64 11.55
CA ARG A 76 1.63 10.05 11.93
C ARG A 76 0.50 10.87 11.31
N VAL A 77 0.20 10.61 10.03
CA VAL A 77 -0.72 11.44 9.25
C VAL A 77 -2.10 10.81 9.06
N GLY A 78 -2.25 9.54 9.44
CA GLY A 78 -3.44 8.74 9.19
C GLY A 78 -3.52 8.22 7.74
N ASP A 79 -4.02 7.00 7.59
CA ASP A 79 -4.44 6.45 6.30
C ASP A 79 -5.73 7.13 5.84
N LEU A 80 -5.77 7.57 4.58
CA LEU A 80 -6.99 8.07 3.95
C LEU A 80 -7.43 7.10 2.86
N SER A 81 -8.67 6.62 3.00
CA SER A 81 -9.27 5.71 2.03
C SER A 81 -9.27 6.27 0.62
N ARG A 82 -9.17 5.37 -0.36
CA ARG A 82 -9.25 5.72 -1.77
C ARG A 82 -10.53 6.52 -2.14
N PRO A 83 -11.76 6.16 -1.70
CA PRO A 83 -12.94 6.97 -1.99
C PRO A 83 -12.84 8.42 -1.50
N PHE A 84 -12.16 8.64 -0.36
CA PHE A 84 -11.88 9.99 0.12
C PHE A 84 -10.86 10.71 -0.79
N LYS A 85 -9.77 10.04 -1.15
CA LYS A 85 -8.75 10.58 -2.08
C LYS A 85 -9.37 10.94 -3.45
N GLU A 86 -10.33 10.16 -3.94
CA GLU A 86 -11.05 10.39 -5.21
C GLU A 86 -12.00 11.60 -5.19
N CYS A 87 -12.45 12.06 -4.01
CA CYS A 87 -13.21 13.31 -3.88
C CYS A 87 -12.36 14.54 -4.24
N GLY A 88 -11.03 14.43 -4.16
CA GLY A 88 -10.09 15.50 -4.49
C GLY A 88 -10.16 16.72 -3.56
N GLY A 89 -9.62 17.83 -4.04
CA GLY A 89 -9.58 19.11 -3.33
C GLY A 89 -8.32 19.32 -2.48
N ASP A 90 -8.22 20.51 -1.90
CA ASP A 90 -7.00 21.01 -1.24
C ASP A 90 -6.55 20.12 -0.08
N LEU A 91 -7.49 19.48 0.63
CA LEU A 91 -7.17 18.60 1.75
C LEU A 91 -6.46 17.32 1.30
N VAL A 92 -6.85 16.73 0.17
CA VAL A 92 -6.19 15.54 -0.39
C VAL A 92 -4.76 15.89 -0.83
N VAL A 93 -4.59 17.05 -1.48
CA VAL A 93 -3.27 17.55 -1.90
C VAL A 93 -2.38 17.83 -0.69
N ALA A 94 -2.92 18.50 0.34
CA ALA A 94 -2.19 18.81 1.56
C ALA A 94 -1.80 17.55 2.33
N HIS A 95 -2.69 16.55 2.41
CA HIS A 95 -2.38 15.26 3.04
C HIS A 95 -1.27 14.52 2.31
N ALA A 96 -1.34 14.37 0.98
CA ALA A 96 -0.30 13.71 0.20
C ALA A 96 1.08 14.41 0.32
N ALA A 97 1.08 15.74 0.35
CA ALA A 97 2.29 16.52 0.57
C ALA A 97 2.89 16.30 1.97
N LEU A 98 2.05 16.25 3.00
CA LEU A 98 2.46 15.97 4.37
C LEU A 98 2.98 14.54 4.54
N GLU A 99 2.31 13.57 3.93
CA GLU A 99 2.73 12.16 3.91
C GLU A 99 4.14 12.01 3.31
N THR A 100 4.37 12.63 2.14
CA THR A 100 5.69 12.67 1.50
C THR A 100 6.74 13.33 2.40
N GLN A 101 6.40 14.44 3.06
CA GLN A 101 7.31 15.12 3.98
C GLN A 101 7.68 14.23 5.18
N VAL A 102 6.71 13.50 5.73
CA VAL A 102 6.93 12.59 6.86
C VAL A 102 7.78 11.40 6.44
N LEU A 103 7.50 10.76 5.29
CA LEU A 103 8.34 9.67 4.76
C LEU A 103 9.80 10.12 4.57
N ARG A 104 10.01 11.31 4.01
CA ARG A 104 11.34 11.93 3.88
C ARG A 104 12.02 12.11 5.23
N ALA A 105 11.32 12.68 6.20
CA ALA A 105 11.86 12.89 7.55
C ALA A 105 12.19 11.57 8.27
N MET A 106 11.47 10.50 7.95
CA MET A 106 11.73 9.15 8.45
C MET A 106 12.88 8.44 7.72
N GLY A 107 13.30 8.93 6.55
CA GLY A 107 14.37 8.36 5.73
C GLY A 107 13.90 7.28 4.75
N PHE A 108 12.63 7.27 4.38
CA PHE A 108 12.01 6.26 3.49
C PHE A 108 11.51 6.84 2.15
N ASP A 109 12.04 7.99 1.73
CA ASP A 109 11.78 8.56 0.39
C ASP A 109 12.67 7.88 -0.65
N GLU A 110 12.29 6.65 -1.01
CA GLU A 110 12.96 5.90 -2.06
C GLU A 110 12.72 6.58 -3.42
N HIS A 111 13.79 6.82 -4.17
CA HIS A 111 13.69 7.37 -5.51
C HIS A 111 13.32 6.26 -6.50
N LEU A 112 12.04 6.14 -6.81
CA LEU A 112 11.54 5.17 -7.77
C LEU A 112 11.60 5.72 -9.20
N THR A 113 11.91 4.84 -10.15
CA THR A 113 11.62 5.09 -11.57
C THR A 113 10.10 5.11 -11.79
N LEU A 114 9.64 5.58 -12.95
CA LEU A 114 8.22 5.49 -13.30
C LEU A 114 7.74 4.03 -13.29
N ASP A 115 8.55 3.12 -13.85
CA ASP A 115 8.21 1.69 -13.88
C ASP A 115 8.12 1.08 -12.47
N ASP A 116 9.05 1.43 -11.56
CA ASP A 116 9.00 0.95 -10.18
C ASP A 116 7.78 1.53 -9.42
N ALA A 117 7.47 2.81 -9.62
CA ALA A 117 6.29 3.43 -9.01
C ALA A 117 5.00 2.78 -9.52
N ASP A 118 4.96 2.45 -10.81
CA ASP A 118 3.85 1.74 -11.44
C ASP A 118 3.70 0.31 -10.89
N CYS A 119 4.80 -0.40 -10.67
CA CYS A 119 4.83 -1.70 -10.01
C CYS A 119 4.32 -1.62 -8.56
N LEU A 120 4.78 -0.62 -7.80
CA LEU A 120 4.35 -0.40 -6.41
C LEU A 120 2.83 -0.17 -6.33
N GLN A 121 2.30 0.67 -7.23
CA GLN A 121 0.86 0.93 -7.29
C GLN A 121 0.06 -0.33 -7.63
N LEU A 122 0.56 -1.16 -8.55
CA LEU A 122 -0.10 -2.43 -8.88
C LEU A 122 -0.15 -3.34 -7.63
N VAL A 123 0.97 -3.53 -6.94
CA VAL A 123 1.04 -4.48 -5.81
C VAL A 123 0.26 -4.02 -4.58
N ASP A 124 0.28 -2.72 -4.25
CA ASP A 124 -0.53 -2.17 -3.16
C ASP A 124 -2.02 -2.42 -3.43
N TYR A 125 -2.47 -2.12 -4.64
CA TYR A 125 -3.88 -2.30 -4.97
C TYR A 125 -4.28 -3.77 -5.11
N LEU A 126 -3.38 -4.63 -5.61
CA LEU A 126 -3.61 -6.07 -5.68
C LEU A 126 -3.74 -6.68 -4.27
N ASP A 127 -2.86 -6.33 -3.34
CA ASP A 127 -2.95 -6.81 -1.95
C ASP A 127 -4.29 -6.39 -1.31
N ALA A 128 -4.67 -5.11 -1.46
CA ALA A 128 -5.93 -4.61 -0.96
C ALA A 128 -7.14 -5.38 -1.52
N PHE A 129 -7.13 -5.67 -2.83
CA PHE A 129 -8.18 -6.48 -3.47
C PHE A 129 -8.22 -7.89 -2.89
N LEU A 130 -7.07 -8.58 -2.82
CA LEU A 130 -6.98 -9.95 -2.33
C LEU A 130 -7.42 -10.05 -0.86
N PHE A 131 -7.06 -9.06 -0.04
CA PHE A 131 -7.48 -9.01 1.36
C PHE A 131 -8.99 -8.88 1.51
N VAL A 132 -9.62 -7.99 0.73
CA VAL A 132 -11.08 -7.83 0.73
C VAL A 132 -11.77 -9.09 0.22
N GLN A 133 -11.30 -9.67 -0.88
CA GLN A 133 -11.83 -10.90 -1.44
C GLN A 133 -11.75 -12.06 -0.42
N LEU A 134 -10.66 -12.15 0.34
CA LEU A 134 -10.47 -13.17 1.37
C LEU A 134 -11.37 -12.96 2.59
N ARG A 135 -11.45 -11.72 3.11
CA ARG A 135 -12.12 -11.44 4.38
C ARG A 135 -13.62 -11.21 4.23
N ASN A 136 -14.04 -10.62 3.12
CA ASN A 136 -15.43 -10.29 2.85
C ASN A 136 -15.72 -10.39 1.33
N PRO A 137 -15.89 -11.63 0.81
CA PRO A 137 -16.19 -11.84 -0.62
C PRO A 137 -17.40 -11.05 -1.13
N LEU A 138 -18.41 -10.82 -0.28
CA LEU A 138 -19.57 -10.01 -0.66
C LEU A 138 -19.18 -8.54 -0.87
N GLU A 139 -18.30 -7.99 -0.05
CA GLU A 139 -17.76 -6.64 -0.25
C GLU A 139 -17.01 -6.53 -1.58
N ALA A 140 -16.21 -7.54 -1.95
CA ALA A 140 -15.47 -7.58 -3.23
C ALA A 140 -16.35 -7.53 -4.48
N THR A 141 -17.66 -7.81 -4.36
CA THR A 141 -18.62 -7.72 -5.48
C THR A 141 -19.22 -6.31 -5.66
N ARG A 142 -18.92 -5.36 -4.78
CA ARG A 142 -19.53 -4.02 -4.75
C ARG A 142 -18.49 -2.93 -4.50
N ASN A 143 -18.93 -1.68 -4.25
CA ASN A 143 -18.10 -0.57 -3.77
C ASN A 143 -16.81 -0.31 -4.58
N GLY A 144 -16.88 -0.46 -5.90
CA GLY A 144 -15.76 -0.18 -6.81
C GLY A 144 -14.76 -1.32 -7.00
N TRP A 145 -14.85 -2.41 -6.23
CA TRP A 145 -13.99 -3.59 -6.39
C TRP A 145 -14.10 -4.28 -7.75
N PRO A 146 -15.26 -4.34 -8.44
CA PRO A 146 -15.31 -4.82 -9.82
C PRO A 146 -14.44 -3.99 -10.78
N ALA A 147 -14.47 -2.66 -10.68
CA ALA A 147 -13.62 -1.77 -11.46
C ALA A 147 -12.14 -1.89 -11.04
N ALA A 148 -11.87 -2.16 -9.76
CA ALA A 148 -10.54 -2.49 -9.27
C ALA A 148 -9.95 -3.71 -10.00
N ARG A 149 -10.74 -4.79 -10.12
CA ARG A 149 -10.32 -6.01 -10.82
C ARG A 149 -9.97 -5.73 -12.29
N GLU A 150 -10.79 -4.94 -12.97
CA GLU A 150 -10.53 -4.52 -14.35
C GLU A 150 -9.25 -3.71 -14.47
N TRP A 151 -9.05 -2.74 -13.55
CA TRP A 151 -7.84 -1.93 -13.50
C TRP A 151 -6.59 -2.79 -13.27
N LEU A 152 -6.64 -3.77 -12.35
CA LEU A 152 -5.54 -4.68 -12.06
C LEU A 152 -5.12 -5.49 -13.29
N LEU A 153 -6.10 -6.02 -14.05
CA LEU A 153 -5.83 -6.76 -15.28
C LEU A 153 -5.28 -5.88 -16.40
N TRP A 154 -5.77 -4.66 -16.52
CA TRP A 154 -5.25 -3.70 -17.49
C TRP A 154 -3.82 -3.30 -17.14
N ARG A 155 -3.58 -2.88 -15.89
CA ARG A 155 -2.28 -2.39 -15.44
C ARG A 155 -1.19 -3.47 -15.47
N SER A 156 -1.54 -4.70 -15.08
CA SER A 156 -0.63 -5.84 -15.18
C SER A 156 -0.30 -6.23 -16.62
N CYS A 157 -1.14 -5.87 -17.59
CA CYS A 157 -0.82 -6.03 -19.02
C CYS A 157 0.34 -5.12 -19.43
N ASP A 158 0.28 -3.85 -19.04
CA ASP A 158 1.32 -2.87 -19.34
C ASP A 158 2.66 -3.22 -18.66
N LEU A 159 2.59 -3.82 -17.48
CA LEU A 159 3.75 -4.26 -16.69
C LEU A 159 4.22 -5.69 -17.02
N GLY A 160 3.60 -6.36 -18.00
CA GLY A 160 4.03 -7.69 -18.46
C GLY A 160 3.79 -8.85 -17.47
N CYS A 161 2.96 -8.67 -16.45
CA CYS A 161 2.68 -9.66 -15.40
C CYS A 161 1.20 -10.11 -15.36
N ARG A 162 0.42 -9.82 -16.41
CA ARG A 162 -1.02 -10.08 -16.48
C ARG A 162 -1.43 -11.52 -16.18
N ASP A 163 -0.73 -12.50 -16.73
CA ASP A 163 -1.11 -13.91 -16.55
C ASP A 163 -1.00 -14.33 -15.08
N ALA A 164 0.05 -13.90 -14.38
CA ALA A 164 0.23 -14.15 -12.96
C ALA A 164 -0.85 -13.44 -12.13
N VAL A 165 -1.16 -12.18 -12.44
CA VAL A 165 -2.20 -11.41 -11.77
C VAL A 165 -3.59 -12.00 -12.00
N ALA A 166 -3.92 -12.42 -13.23
CA ALA A 166 -5.17 -13.10 -13.53
C ALA A 166 -5.28 -14.42 -12.74
N GLY A 167 -4.20 -15.20 -12.71
CA GLY A 167 -4.15 -16.47 -11.98
C GLY A 167 -4.44 -16.32 -10.48
N ILE A 168 -3.82 -15.35 -9.81
CA ILE A 168 -4.06 -15.13 -8.37
C ILE A 168 -5.46 -14.54 -8.10
N LEU A 169 -5.97 -13.69 -8.98
CA LEU A 169 -7.33 -13.16 -8.87
C LEU A 169 -8.36 -14.28 -8.98
N ASP A 170 -8.19 -15.20 -9.94
CA ASP A 170 -9.10 -16.32 -10.13
C ASP A 170 -8.99 -17.33 -8.96
N ALA A 171 -7.78 -17.64 -8.50
CA ALA A 171 -7.56 -18.50 -7.33
C ALA A 171 -8.25 -17.94 -6.06
N SER A 172 -8.20 -16.63 -5.87
CA SER A 172 -8.81 -15.97 -4.70
C SER A 172 -10.34 -16.06 -4.67
N GLN A 173 -11.00 -16.33 -5.80
CA GLN A 173 -12.45 -16.51 -5.88
C GLN A 173 -12.91 -17.91 -5.47
N VAL A 174 -12.07 -18.92 -5.68
CA VAL A 174 -12.41 -20.33 -5.42
C VAL A 174 -12.20 -20.69 -3.94
N GLY A 175 -11.42 -19.89 -3.21
CA GLY A 175 -11.12 -20.13 -1.79
C GLY A 175 -10.25 -21.37 -1.54
N ASP A 176 -9.61 -21.88 -2.59
CA ASP A 176 -8.81 -23.10 -2.53
C ASP A 176 -7.40 -22.76 -2.06
N PHE A 177 -7.12 -23.04 -0.79
CA PHE A 177 -5.76 -23.06 -0.24
C PHE A 177 -5.22 -24.49 -0.37
N THR A 178 -5.03 -24.97 -1.60
CA THR A 178 -4.44 -26.28 -1.88
C THR A 178 -3.33 -26.21 -2.92
#